data_AF-A0A3D3IZ10-F1
#
_entry.id   AF-A0A3D3IZ10-F1
#
_cell.length_a   1.000
_cell.length_b   1.000
_cell.length_c   1.000
_cell.angle_alpha   90.00
_cell.angle_beta   90.00
_cell.angle_gamma   90.00
#
_symmetry.space_group_name_H-M   'P 1'
#
loop_
_entity.id
_entity.type
_entity.pdbx_description
1 polymer ?
#
loop_
_entity_poly.entity_id
_entity_poly.type
_entity_poly.pdbx_seq_one_letter_code
_entity_poly.pdbx_strand_id
1 'polypeptide(L)'
;GNSSYKQLQNCLVPGESKDQGVAFNLSISEILNRDYHGVCRIHGGGFAGVILEVVPKEHADEYIKRMSEYEGADYVYPLSIRKVGAVRI
;
A
#
# COMPACT_ATOMS: atom_id res chain seq x y z
N GLY A 1 -1.77 5.51 7.01
CA GLY A 1 -0.38 5.38 7.46
C GLY A 1 0.20 6.63 8.13
N ASN A 2 -0.33 7.04 9.29
CA ASN A 2 0.28 8.16 10.06
C ASN A 2 1.74 7.90 10.41
N SER A 3 2.11 6.68 10.81
CA SER A 3 3.49 6.37 11.22
C SER A 3 4.48 6.45 10.06
N SER A 4 4.16 5.87 8.90
CA SER A 4 5.04 5.87 7.73
C SER A 4 5.33 7.29 7.21
N TYR A 5 4.29 8.07 6.92
CA TYR A 5 4.45 9.40 6.35
C TYR A 5 4.87 10.44 7.40
N LYS A 6 4.28 10.41 8.60
CA LYS A 6 4.45 11.48 9.61
C LYS A 6 5.57 11.22 10.61
N GLN A 7 6.02 9.96 10.78
CA GLN A 7 6.99 9.62 11.83
C GLN A 7 8.28 8.99 11.30
N LEU A 8 8.22 8.21 10.22
CA LEU A 8 9.39 7.47 9.71
C LEU A 8 10.14 8.19 8.59
N GLN A 9 9.53 9.20 7.93
CA GLN A 9 10.13 10.01 6.84
C GLN A 9 10.66 9.19 5.65
N ASN A 10 10.36 7.91 5.58
CA ASN A 10 10.81 6.99 4.54
C ASN A 10 9.86 6.94 3.34
N CYS A 11 9.14 8.04 3.10
CA CYS A 11 8.27 8.22 1.93
C CYS A 11 8.96 8.98 0.80
N LEU A 12 9.85 9.92 1.13
CA LEU A 12 10.35 10.92 0.19
C LEU A 12 11.83 10.69 -0.07
N VAL A 13 12.22 10.48 -1.33
CA VAL A 13 13.65 10.41 -1.69
C VAL A 13 14.26 11.81 -1.60
N PRO A 14 15.34 12.02 -0.83
CA PRO A 14 15.99 13.33 -0.75
C PRO A 14 16.46 13.81 -2.13
N GLY A 15 16.09 15.05 -2.48
CA GLY A 15 16.45 15.66 -3.76
C GLY A 15 15.54 15.28 -4.92
N GLU A 16 14.62 14.32 -4.74
CA GLU A 16 13.60 14.03 -5.76
C GLU A 16 12.22 14.56 -5.37
N SER A 17 11.75 15.57 -6.08
CA SER A 17 10.46 16.21 -5.83
C SER A 17 9.37 15.78 -6.80
N LYS A 18 9.74 15.11 -7.90
CA LYS A 18 8.81 14.75 -8.99
C LYS A 18 8.22 13.37 -8.82
N ASP A 19 9.01 12.42 -8.34
CA ASP A 19 8.57 11.04 -8.13
C ASP A 19 8.35 10.78 -6.64
N GLN A 20 7.08 10.58 -6.28
CA GLN A 20 6.60 10.43 -4.91
C GLN A 20 5.56 9.32 -4.79
N GLY A 21 5.73 8.23 -5.58
CA GLY A 21 4.74 7.16 -5.70
C GLY A 21 4.25 6.58 -4.37
N VAL A 22 5.15 6.30 -3.41
CA VAL A 22 4.75 5.78 -2.09
C VAL A 22 3.90 6.78 -1.30
N ALA A 23 4.26 8.07 -1.31
CA ALA A 23 3.49 9.10 -0.63
C ALA A 23 2.10 9.27 -1.26
N PHE A 24 2.05 9.27 -2.60
CA PHE A 24 0.81 9.32 -3.37
C PHE A 24 -0.09 8.14 -3.03
N ASN A 25 0.44 6.92 -3.10
CA ASN A 25 -0.30 5.69 -2.85
C ASN A 25 -0.85 5.61 -1.42
N LEU A 26 -0.06 6.00 -0.41
CA LEU A 26 -0.55 6.10 0.97
C LEU A 26 -1.73 7.07 1.09
N SER A 27 -1.65 8.21 0.41
CA SER A 27 -2.66 9.27 0.48
C SER A 27 -3.98 8.82 -0.16
N ILE A 28 -3.91 8.20 -1.34
CA ILE A 28 -5.08 7.60 -2.00
C ILE A 28 -5.71 6.54 -1.11
N SER A 29 -4.90 5.64 -0.55
CA SER A 29 -5.37 4.57 0.33
C SER A 29 -6.06 5.12 1.58
N GLU A 30 -5.52 6.18 2.21
CA GLU A 30 -6.17 6.84 3.36
C GLU A 30 -7.53 7.46 3.01
N ILE A 31 -7.73 7.92 1.77
CA ILE A 31 -9.02 8.42 1.29
C ILE A 31 -9.99 7.25 1.10
N LEU A 32 -9.58 6.22 0.35
CA LEU A 32 -10.40 5.04 0.08
C LEU A 32 -10.82 4.32 1.36
N ASN A 33 -9.95 4.28 2.37
CA ASN A 33 -10.22 3.64 3.65
C ASN A 33 -11.28 4.33 4.51
N ARG A 34 -11.74 5.53 4.13
CA ARG A 34 -12.94 6.14 4.75
C ARG A 34 -14.20 5.34 4.43
N ASP A 35 -14.24 4.73 3.24
CA ASP A 35 -15.38 3.96 2.75
C ASP A 35 -15.17 2.44 2.91
N TYR A 36 -13.92 1.99 2.84
CA TYR A 36 -13.59 0.55 2.91
C TYR A 36 -13.11 0.07 4.27
N HIS A 37 -12.98 0.95 5.26
CA HIS A 37 -12.57 0.60 6.62
C HIS A 37 -11.23 -0.15 6.71
N GLY A 38 -10.31 0.11 5.77
CA GLY A 38 -8.98 -0.48 5.74
C GLY A 38 -7.91 0.34 6.48
N VAL A 39 -6.70 -0.20 6.51
CA VAL A 39 -5.50 0.46 7.04
C VAL A 39 -4.29 0.23 6.13
N CYS A 40 -3.59 1.32 5.84
CA CYS A 40 -2.42 1.33 4.97
C CYS A 40 -1.12 1.64 5.72
N ARG A 41 -0.01 1.03 5.28
CA ARG A 41 1.35 1.38 5.72
C ARG A 41 2.36 1.13 4.61
N ILE A 42 3.55 1.73 4.71
CA ILE A 42 4.68 1.30 3.88
C ILE A 42 5.05 -0.13 4.21
N HIS A 43 5.42 -0.90 3.20
CA HIS A 43 6.04 -2.20 3.36
C HIS A 43 7.44 -2.23 2.73
N GLY A 44 8.37 -2.95 3.36
CA GLY A 44 9.79 -2.90 3.02
C GLY A 44 10.52 -1.69 3.62
N GLY A 45 11.64 -1.31 3.00
CA GLY A 45 12.54 -0.24 3.48
C GLY A 45 12.02 1.20 3.30
N GLY A 46 11.03 1.41 2.42
CA GLY A 46 10.51 2.73 2.05
C GLY A 46 11.10 3.28 0.74
N PHE A 47 10.77 4.54 0.43
CA PHE A 47 11.18 5.28 -0.77
C PHE A 47 10.60 4.69 -2.07
N ALA A 48 11.39 3.97 -2.87
CA ALA A 48 10.92 3.26 -4.07
C ALA A 48 10.21 1.93 -3.75
N GLY A 49 9.54 1.89 -2.59
CA GLY A 49 8.92 0.68 -2.04
C GLY A 49 7.47 0.52 -2.45
N VAL A 50 6.79 -0.40 -1.76
CA VAL A 50 5.37 -0.65 -1.92
C VAL A 50 4.62 -0.24 -0.65
N ILE A 51 3.31 -0.05 -0.78
CA ILE A 51 2.42 0.00 0.38
C ILE A 51 1.82 -1.39 0.62
N LEU A 52 1.50 -1.66 1.88
CA LEU A 52 0.63 -2.77 2.26
C LEU A 52 -0.69 -2.19 2.73
N GLU A 53 -1.77 -2.63 2.07
CA GLU A 53 -3.14 -2.38 2.47
C GLU A 53 -3.71 -3.61 3.19
N VAL A 54 -4.45 -3.36 4.26
CA VAL A 54 -5.29 -4.39 4.91
C VAL A 54 -6.70 -3.86 4.98
N VAL A 55 -7.61 -4.51 4.25
CA VAL A 55 -9.00 -4.13 4.10
C VAL A 55 -9.92 -5.32 4.40
N PRO A 56 -11.14 -5.12 4.94
CA PRO A 56 -12.16 -6.16 5.04
C PRO A 56 -12.36 -6.89 3.70
N LYS A 57 -12.60 -8.20 3.77
CA LYS A 57 -12.59 -9.08 2.60
C LYS A 57 -13.66 -8.69 1.58
N GLU A 58 -14.81 -8.25 2.05
CA GLU A 58 -15.94 -7.77 1.25
C GLU A 58 -15.62 -6.53 0.41
N HIS A 59 -14.57 -5.77 0.77
CA HIS A 59 -14.14 -4.57 0.06
C HIS A 59 -12.86 -4.77 -0.76
N ALA A 60 -12.23 -5.95 -0.71
CA ALA A 60 -10.93 -6.21 -1.34
C ALA A 60 -10.97 -6.01 -2.86
N ASP A 61 -11.97 -6.55 -3.55
CA ASP A 61 -12.05 -6.48 -5.01
C ASP A 61 -12.28 -5.04 -5.50
N GLU A 62 -13.15 -4.29 -4.82
CA GLU A 62 -13.39 -2.88 -5.17
C GLU A 62 -12.17 -2.03 -4.84
N TYR A 63 -11.50 -2.25 -3.69
CA TYR A 63 -10.24 -1.57 -3.38
C TYR A 63 -9.20 -1.78 -4.48
N ILE A 64 -8.99 -3.03 -4.90
CA ILE A 64 -8.03 -3.39 -5.97
C ILE A 64 -8.37 -2.64 -7.26
N LYS A 65 -9.65 -2.66 -7.65
CA LYS A 65 -10.13 -1.95 -8.84
C LYS A 65 -9.85 -0.45 -8.74
N ARG A 66 -10.22 0.20 -7.63
CA ARG A 66 -10.01 1.64 -7.42
C ARG A 66 -8.53 2.00 -7.45
N MET A 67 -7.67 1.23 -6.79
CA MET A 67 -6.23 1.49 -6.78
C MET A 67 -5.59 1.27 -8.16
N SER A 68 -6.09 0.27 -8.90
CA SER A 68 -5.62 -0.04 -10.26
C SER A 68 -5.95 1.07 -11.27
N GLU A 69 -6.95 1.91 -11.01
CA GLU A 69 -7.23 3.11 -11.82
C GLU A 69 -6.09 4.15 -11.74
N TYR A 70 -5.32 4.15 -10.64
CA TYR A 70 -4.21 5.09 -10.42
C TYR A 70 -2.86 4.53 -10.85
N GLU A 71 -2.52 3.31 -10.40
CA GLU A 71 -1.20 2.71 -10.63
C GLU A 71 -1.15 1.80 -11.86
N GLY A 72 -2.30 1.28 -12.29
CA GLY A 72 -2.41 0.20 -13.27
C GLY A 72 -2.54 -1.17 -12.61
N ALA A 73 -3.32 -2.06 -13.24
CA ALA A 73 -3.63 -3.38 -12.71
C ALA A 73 -2.39 -4.27 -12.47
N ASP A 74 -1.33 -4.07 -13.26
CA ASP A 74 -0.07 -4.82 -13.13
C ASP A 74 0.74 -4.46 -11.88
N TYR A 75 0.32 -3.44 -11.11
CA TYR A 75 1.03 -2.95 -9.93
C TYR A 75 0.25 -3.16 -8.62
N VAL A 76 -0.94 -3.76 -8.67
CA VAL A 76 -1.78 -4.03 -7.49
C VAL A 76 -1.95 -5.54 -7.30
N TYR A 77 -1.34 -6.06 -6.23
CA TYR A 77 -1.24 -7.50 -6.02
C TYR A 77 -2.11 -7.95 -4.83
N PRO A 78 -3.16 -8.77 -5.04
CA PRO A 78 -3.85 -9.42 -3.94
C PRO A 78 -2.91 -10.41 -3.26
N LEU A 79 -2.73 -10.27 -1.94
CA LEU A 79 -1.88 -11.15 -1.14
C LEU A 79 -2.71 -12.01 -0.20
N SER A 80 -2.30 -13.27 -0.03
CA SER A 80 -2.84 -14.17 0.98
C SER A 80 -1.75 -14.54 1.98
N ILE A 81 -2.08 -14.46 3.27
CA ILE A 81 -1.15 -14.88 4.33
C ILE A 81 -1.11 -16.41 4.34
N ARG A 82 0.04 -16.96 3.95
CA ARG A 82 0.27 -18.41 4.01
C ARG A 82 0.25 -18.90 5.46
N LYS A 83 -0.35 -20.08 5.69
CA LYS A 83 -0.43 -20.71 7.02
C LYS A 83 0.91 -21.26 7.53
N VAL A 84 1.81 -21.62 6.61
CA VAL A 84 3.11 -22.20 6.94
C VAL A 84 4.22 -21.54 6.13
N GLY A 85 5.41 -21.50 6.72
CA GLY A 85 6.63 -20.98 6.11
C GLY A 85 7.23 -21.91 5.06
N ALA A 86 8.55 -21.89 4.92
CA ALA A 86 9.25 -22.91 4.14
C ALA A 86 9.13 -24.26 4.86
N VAL A 87 8.56 -25.26 4.19
CA VAL A 87 8.44 -26.63 4.68
C VAL A 87 9.01 -27.59 3.65
N ARG A 88 9.64 -28.67 4.11
CA ARG A 88 10.10 -29.76 3.24
C ARG A 88 8.97 -30.77 3.10
N ILE A 89 8.54 -31.00 1.86
CA ILE A 89 7.58 -32.06 1.48
C ILE A 89 8.37 -33.24 0.93
#